data_AF-A0A2D6MR54-F1
#
_entry.id   AF-A0A2D6MR54-F1
#
_cell.length_a   1.000
_cell.length_b   1.000
_cell.length_c   1.000
_cell.angle_alpha   90.00
_cell.angle_beta   90.00
_cell.angle_gamma   90.00
#
_symmetry.space_group_name_H-M   'P 1'
#
loop_
_entity.id
_entity.type
_entity.pdbx_description
1 polymer ?
#
loop_
_entity_poly.entity_id
_entity_poly.type
_entity_poly.pdbx_seq_one_letter_code
_entity_poly.pdbx_strand_id
1 'polypeptide(L)'
;MADDLGRSARSDRPTTGAPSGARRAPTGARVAAALIGVLVGGFGCASLRVADLDAFETIPMDRILPYPTKEEMRKRSYEVVVVDRPADSIDRATLDKPRAQVRRRLERLAAQAGAVVIAPSRRDGNEARTEGDLEGLEEGEGEDALGADYALAARFATLGHDSVWAKPSRFPWQSVEDVSQKPGICTHSVQVSLEVQVFEAGQGDHAIRTYALDHSGQQKNKDLDPACAIAPVTLEVLFENTLDQALSCIEGPLGAMLLPRGHVVGHRRALEAERHIYRVTLGAAHGIEFGDEVEIRREQRATSPSGEPMRSEWVIARGVVSDQVESKASWIALDPAKAESTILDGDVVRPRQKSGLLTSLSGPNCSRILEER
;
A
#
# COMPACT_ATOMS: atom_id res chain seq x y z
N MET A 1 -46.16 -43.83 7.65
CA MET A 1 -46.84 -44.06 6.35
C MET A 1 -45.97 -43.36 5.31
N ALA A 2 -44.95 -44.08 4.83
CA ALA A 2 -44.97 -44.82 3.55
C ALA A 2 -44.84 -43.81 2.41
N ASP A 3 -43.59 -43.51 2.01
CA ASP A 3 -42.90 -44.16 0.87
C ASP A 3 -43.52 -43.70 -0.46
N ASP A 4 -42.79 -42.90 -1.24
CA ASP A 4 -42.46 -43.39 -2.59
C ASP A 4 -41.27 -42.68 -3.24
N LEU A 5 -40.49 -43.51 -3.91
CA LEU A 5 -39.18 -43.32 -4.51
C LEU A 5 -39.33 -42.92 -5.98
N GLY A 6 -38.53 -41.95 -6.43
CA GLY A 6 -38.36 -41.62 -7.84
C GLY A 6 -36.88 -41.64 -8.25
N ARG A 7 -36.36 -42.81 -8.62
CA ARG A 7 -35.04 -43.03 -9.24
C ARG A 7 -35.17 -43.14 -10.76
N SER A 8 -34.04 -42.95 -11.46
CA SER A 8 -33.71 -43.31 -12.85
C SER A 8 -33.80 -42.14 -13.85
N ALA A 9 -32.86 -41.88 -14.77
CA ALA A 9 -31.87 -42.76 -15.39
C ALA A 9 -30.60 -42.00 -15.84
N ARG A 10 -29.49 -42.75 -15.93
CA ARG A 10 -28.26 -42.44 -16.67
C ARG A 10 -28.54 -42.33 -18.17
N SER A 11 -27.76 -41.50 -18.88
CA SER A 11 -27.42 -41.76 -20.27
C SER A 11 -25.97 -41.36 -20.53
N ASP A 12 -25.28 -42.28 -21.20
CA ASP A 12 -23.86 -42.34 -21.46
C ASP A 12 -23.34 -41.31 -22.50
N ARG A 13 -22.02 -41.09 -22.42
CA ARG A 13 -21.08 -40.48 -23.40
C ARG A 13 -21.11 -41.23 -24.77
N PRO A 14 -20.25 -40.95 -25.79
CA PRO A 14 -19.21 -39.92 -26.00
C PRO A 14 -19.26 -39.25 -27.40
N THR A 15 -18.40 -38.26 -27.67
CA THR A 15 -17.67 -38.20 -28.96
C THR A 15 -16.48 -37.25 -28.92
N THR A 16 -15.31 -37.86 -29.08
CA THR A 16 -14.03 -37.29 -29.48
C THR A 16 -14.07 -36.83 -30.93
N GLY A 17 -13.63 -35.60 -31.21
CA GLY A 17 -13.43 -35.09 -32.57
C GLY A 17 -12.32 -34.04 -32.59
N ALA A 18 -11.11 -34.48 -32.91
CA ALA A 18 -10.00 -33.62 -33.30
C ALA A 18 -9.97 -33.50 -34.83
N PRO A 19 -9.68 -32.31 -35.38
CA PRO A 19 -9.00 -32.21 -36.66
C PRO A 19 -7.63 -31.57 -36.50
N SER A 20 -6.62 -32.30 -36.97
CA SER A 20 -5.29 -31.81 -37.27
C SER A 20 -5.35 -30.72 -38.35
N GLY A 21 -4.92 -29.51 -38.03
CA GLY A 21 -4.76 -28.42 -38.98
C GLY A 21 -3.36 -27.84 -38.90
N ALA A 22 -2.42 -28.42 -39.66
CA ALA A 22 -1.11 -27.84 -39.90
C ALA A 22 -1.25 -26.54 -40.69
N ARG A 23 -0.85 -25.40 -40.12
CA ARG A 23 -0.50 -24.18 -40.88
C ARG A 23 0.69 -23.46 -40.25
N ARG A 24 1.80 -23.55 -40.98
CA ARG A 24 2.85 -22.56 -41.26
C ARG A 24 2.98 -21.38 -40.28
N ALA A 25 4.13 -21.34 -39.63
CA ALA A 25 4.76 -20.14 -39.10
C ALA A 25 4.85 -19.03 -40.16
N PRO A 26 4.75 -17.77 -39.71
CA PRO A 26 5.71 -16.79 -40.19
C PRO A 26 6.35 -16.01 -39.04
N THR A 27 7.66 -15.80 -39.21
CA THR A 27 8.37 -14.55 -38.89
C THR A 27 8.40 -14.09 -37.43
N GLY A 28 9.43 -14.57 -36.73
CA GLY A 28 10.42 -13.71 -36.06
C GLY A 28 9.92 -12.41 -35.43
N ALA A 29 9.25 -12.53 -34.29
CA ALA A 29 9.25 -11.45 -33.31
C ALA A 29 10.66 -11.41 -32.68
N ARG A 30 11.49 -10.47 -33.12
CA ARG A 30 12.70 -10.08 -32.40
C ARG A 30 12.24 -9.56 -31.04
N VAL A 31 12.31 -10.41 -30.02
CA VAL A 31 12.28 -9.98 -28.63
C VAL A 31 13.53 -9.12 -28.45
N ALA A 32 13.34 -7.80 -28.54
CA ALA A 32 14.31 -6.86 -28.07
C ALA A 32 14.42 -7.09 -26.55
N ALA A 33 15.40 -7.89 -26.16
CA ALA A 33 15.87 -7.93 -24.79
C ALA A 33 16.38 -6.52 -24.48
N ALA A 34 15.49 -5.69 -23.93
CA ALA A 34 15.88 -4.47 -23.26
C ALA A 34 16.73 -4.92 -22.06
N LEU A 35 18.05 -4.88 -22.24
CA LEU A 35 19.02 -4.88 -21.15
C LEU A 35 18.62 -3.70 -20.27
N ILE A 36 17.89 -4.00 -19.19
CA ILE A 36 17.70 -3.12 -18.05
C ILE A 36 19.11 -2.97 -17.47
N GLY A 37 19.84 -1.99 -17.97
CA GLY A 37 21.06 -1.51 -17.36
C GLY A 37 20.67 -0.97 -15.99
N VAL A 38 20.88 -1.79 -14.96
CA VAL A 38 20.90 -1.34 -13.58
C VAL A 38 21.95 -0.24 -13.54
N LEU A 39 21.48 1.01 -13.49
CA LEU A 39 22.30 2.17 -13.17
C LEU A 39 22.74 1.98 -11.71
N VAL A 40 23.80 1.21 -11.52
CA VAL A 40 24.57 1.14 -10.28
C VAL A 40 25.20 2.51 -10.13
N GLY A 41 24.48 3.43 -9.49
CA GLY A 41 24.98 4.76 -9.20
C GLY A 41 26.20 4.65 -8.30
N GLY A 42 27.37 4.98 -8.84
CA GLY A 42 28.48 5.65 -8.14
C GLY A 42 29.10 5.02 -6.90
N PHE A 43 28.69 3.85 -6.42
CA PHE A 43 29.46 3.08 -5.47
C PHE A 43 30.54 2.36 -6.28
N GLY A 44 31.73 2.96 -6.39
CA GLY A 44 32.92 2.27 -6.88
C GLY A 44 33.01 0.89 -6.22
N CYS A 45 33.45 -0.14 -6.96
CA CYS A 45 33.38 -1.59 -6.70
C CYS A 45 33.89 -2.09 -5.33
N ALA A 46 33.51 -1.47 -4.23
CA ALA A 46 33.62 -1.96 -2.90
C ALA A 46 32.57 -3.07 -2.77
N SER A 47 33.04 -4.30 -2.68
CA SER A 47 32.18 -5.46 -2.46
C SER A 47 31.25 -5.21 -1.26
N LEU A 48 29.94 -5.23 -1.50
CA LEU A 48 28.90 -5.21 -0.45
C LEU A 48 28.93 -6.47 0.43
N ARG A 49 29.75 -7.46 0.07
CA ARG A 49 29.94 -8.70 0.83
C ARG A 49 30.85 -8.46 2.03
N VAL A 50 30.31 -8.74 3.20
CA VAL A 50 30.96 -8.82 4.50
C VAL A 50 31.07 -10.31 4.81
N ALA A 51 31.94 -11.01 4.07
CA ALA A 51 32.05 -12.46 4.18
C ALA A 51 32.61 -12.92 5.54
N ASP A 52 33.36 -12.05 6.21
CA ASP A 52 33.98 -12.31 7.51
C ASP A 52 33.79 -11.10 8.44
N LEU A 53 33.00 -11.28 9.50
CA LEU A 53 32.77 -10.27 10.53
C LEU A 53 33.97 -10.11 11.48
N ASP A 54 34.86 -11.10 11.54
CA ASP A 54 36.04 -11.09 12.44
C ASP A 54 37.16 -10.19 11.90
N ALA A 55 37.12 -9.86 10.60
CA ALA A 55 37.97 -8.85 9.99
C ALA A 55 37.62 -7.39 10.42
N PHE A 56 36.58 -7.23 11.25
CA PHE A 56 36.10 -5.93 11.71
C PHE A 56 36.27 -5.77 13.22
N GLU A 57 36.92 -4.68 13.62
CA GLU A 57 37.08 -4.28 15.01
C GLU A 57 35.77 -3.65 15.51
N THR A 58 35.35 -4.02 16.73
CA THR A 58 34.19 -3.41 17.37
C THR A 58 34.52 -2.01 17.86
N ILE A 59 33.71 -1.03 17.46
CA ILE A 59 33.87 0.37 17.86
C ILE A 59 32.76 0.72 18.86
N PRO A 60 33.11 1.30 20.02
CA PRO A 60 32.11 1.75 20.98
C PRO A 60 31.27 2.89 20.37
N MET A 61 29.97 2.89 20.67
CA MET A 61 29.03 3.90 20.21
C MET A 61 28.45 4.68 21.38
N ASP A 62 28.30 5.99 21.21
CA ASP A 62 27.49 6.80 22.10
C ASP A 62 26.01 6.52 21.87
N ARG A 63 25.21 6.66 22.93
CA ARG A 63 23.76 6.41 22.89
C ARG A 63 22.99 7.68 22.52
N ILE A 64 21.94 7.52 21.70
CA ILE A 64 20.97 8.57 21.49
C ILE A 64 20.16 8.85 22.76
N LEU A 65 19.75 10.10 22.94
CA LEU A 65 18.86 10.53 24.02
C LEU A 65 17.60 11.19 23.42
N PRO A 66 16.39 10.68 23.71
CA PRO A 66 16.12 9.49 24.52
C PRO A 66 16.43 8.18 23.78
N TYR A 67 16.89 7.16 24.52
CA TYR A 67 17.14 5.84 23.97
C TYR A 67 15.83 5.07 23.76
N PRO A 68 15.69 4.24 22.70
CA PRO A 68 14.47 3.48 22.45
C PRO A 68 14.15 2.52 23.61
N THR A 69 12.86 2.31 23.87
CA THR A 69 12.41 1.37 24.90
C THR A 69 12.70 -0.07 24.49
N LYS A 70 12.67 -1.00 25.46
CA LYS A 70 12.84 -2.44 25.16
C LYS A 70 11.74 -2.97 24.25
N GLU A 71 10.55 -2.39 24.31
CA GLU A 71 9.42 -2.74 23.45
C GLU A 71 9.66 -2.22 22.04
N GLU A 72 10.03 -0.95 21.88
CA GLU A 72 10.39 -0.36 20.58
C GLU A 72 11.50 -1.17 19.88
N MET A 73 12.53 -1.60 20.62
CA MET A 73 13.62 -2.42 20.06
C MET A 73 13.21 -3.85 19.67
N ARG A 74 12.15 -4.40 20.29
CA ARG A 74 11.67 -5.78 20.02
C ARG A 74 10.57 -5.82 18.98
N LYS A 75 9.91 -4.69 18.77
CA LYS A 75 8.81 -4.52 17.84
C LYS A 75 9.30 -4.74 16.42
N ARG A 76 8.61 -5.64 15.72
CA ARG A 76 9.03 -6.16 14.42
C ARG A 76 8.29 -5.51 13.26
N SER A 77 7.04 -5.20 13.52
CA SER A 77 6.06 -4.73 12.56
C SER A 77 5.10 -3.83 13.31
N TYR A 78 4.54 -2.86 12.62
CA TYR A 78 3.43 -2.12 13.18
C TYR A 78 2.18 -2.98 13.20
N GLU A 79 1.42 -2.89 14.27
CA GLU A 79 0.08 -3.45 14.37
C GLU A 79 -0.92 -2.40 13.87
N VAL A 80 -1.76 -2.78 12.90
CA VAL A 80 -2.66 -1.85 12.22
C VAL A 80 -4.08 -2.35 12.29
N VAL A 81 -5.01 -1.46 12.66
CA VAL A 81 -6.44 -1.69 12.57
C VAL A 81 -7.04 -0.79 11.48
N VAL A 82 -7.98 -1.32 10.70
CA VAL A 82 -8.72 -0.54 9.69
C VAL A 82 -10.15 -0.35 10.16
N VAL A 83 -10.59 0.90 10.21
CA VAL A 83 -11.89 1.31 10.74
C VAL A 83 -12.67 2.03 9.64
N ASP A 84 -13.94 1.68 9.47
CA ASP A 84 -14.82 2.42 8.56
C ASP A 84 -15.51 3.55 9.33
N ARG A 85 -15.51 4.76 8.76
CA ARG A 85 -16.22 5.91 9.33
C ARG A 85 -17.59 6.08 8.66
N PRO A 86 -18.61 6.60 9.39
CA PRO A 86 -19.86 7.03 8.78
C PRO A 86 -19.61 8.12 7.73
N ALA A 87 -20.48 8.17 6.72
CA ALA A 87 -20.50 9.24 5.73
C ALA A 87 -21.73 10.10 6.02
N ASP A 88 -21.59 11.42 5.99
CA ASP A 88 -22.64 12.34 6.47
C ASP A 88 -23.85 12.39 5.54
N SER A 89 -23.65 12.16 4.23
CA SER A 89 -24.64 12.41 3.17
C SER A 89 -24.96 11.21 2.29
N ILE A 90 -24.38 10.03 2.57
CA ILE A 90 -24.54 8.84 1.74
C ILE A 90 -25.24 7.76 2.57
N ASP A 91 -26.30 7.17 2.00
CA ASP A 91 -27.03 6.09 2.64
C ASP A 91 -26.11 4.89 2.97
N ARG A 92 -26.32 4.31 4.16
CA ARG A 92 -25.47 3.26 4.69
C ARG A 92 -25.47 2.01 3.81
N ALA A 93 -26.62 1.59 3.30
CA ALA A 93 -26.73 0.38 2.48
C ALA A 93 -26.00 0.54 1.13
N THR A 94 -25.98 1.76 0.60
CA THR A 94 -25.23 2.10 -0.63
C THR A 94 -23.72 1.95 -0.45
N LEU A 95 -23.22 2.08 0.79
CA LEU A 95 -21.79 2.01 1.12
C LEU A 95 -21.28 0.63 1.52
N ASP A 96 -22.14 -0.37 1.73
CA ASP A 96 -21.71 -1.67 2.27
C ASP A 96 -20.63 -2.35 1.41
N LYS A 97 -20.83 -2.39 0.08
CA LYS A 97 -19.84 -2.97 -0.85
C LYS A 97 -18.58 -2.08 -0.99
N PRO A 98 -18.68 -0.77 -1.30
CA PRO A 98 -17.51 0.12 -1.38
C PRO A 98 -16.64 0.12 -0.12
N ARG A 99 -17.25 0.16 1.08
CA ARG A 99 -16.53 0.10 2.36
C ARG A 99 -15.74 -1.20 2.51
N ALA A 100 -16.38 -2.34 2.27
CA ALA A 100 -15.70 -3.63 2.33
C ALA A 100 -14.55 -3.74 1.32
N GLN A 101 -14.64 -3.10 0.16
CA GLN A 101 -13.53 -3.01 -0.80
C GLN A 101 -12.40 -2.13 -0.27
N VAL A 102 -12.69 -0.89 0.15
CA VAL A 102 -11.69 0.04 0.71
C VAL A 102 -10.95 -0.60 1.87
N ARG A 103 -11.69 -1.20 2.82
CA ARG A 103 -11.12 -1.87 3.98
C ARG A 103 -10.13 -2.96 3.57
N ARG A 104 -10.57 -3.91 2.74
CA ARG A 104 -9.71 -5.01 2.26
C ARG A 104 -8.48 -4.50 1.52
N ARG A 105 -8.60 -3.37 0.80
CA ARG A 105 -7.46 -2.76 0.11
C ARG A 105 -6.49 -2.13 1.09
N LEU A 106 -6.95 -1.37 2.08
CA LEU A 106 -6.10 -0.78 3.13
C LEU A 106 -5.42 -1.86 3.98
N GLU A 107 -6.14 -2.92 4.37
CA GLU A 107 -5.56 -4.08 5.07
C GLU A 107 -4.44 -4.72 4.23
N ARG A 108 -4.67 -4.91 2.92
CA ARG A 108 -3.65 -5.45 2.01
C ARG A 108 -2.44 -4.53 1.90
N LEU A 109 -2.65 -3.22 1.79
CA LEU A 109 -1.57 -2.24 1.71
C LEU A 109 -0.72 -2.25 2.99
N ALA A 110 -1.36 -2.29 4.15
CA ALA A 110 -0.68 -2.41 5.44
C ALA A 110 0.15 -3.71 5.52
N ALA A 111 -0.45 -4.85 5.16
CA ALA A 111 0.25 -6.13 5.14
C ALA A 111 1.44 -6.15 4.15
N GLN A 112 1.28 -5.53 2.97
CA GLN A 112 2.35 -5.40 1.98
C GLN A 112 3.50 -4.50 2.47
N ALA A 113 3.20 -3.51 3.31
CA ALA A 113 4.20 -2.67 3.97
C ALA A 113 4.93 -3.39 5.11
N GLY A 114 4.53 -4.62 5.46
CA GLY A 114 5.11 -5.40 6.55
C GLY A 114 4.41 -5.21 7.91
N ALA A 115 3.28 -4.52 7.94
CA ALA A 115 2.45 -4.39 9.13
C ALA A 115 1.60 -5.64 9.39
N VAL A 116 1.29 -5.90 10.65
CA VAL A 116 0.35 -6.93 11.09
C VAL A 116 -1.03 -6.31 11.17
N VAL A 117 -1.95 -6.76 10.33
CA VAL A 117 -3.34 -6.31 10.38
C VAL A 117 -4.06 -7.05 11.49
N ILE A 118 -4.52 -6.30 12.49
CA ILE A 118 -5.35 -6.84 13.56
C ILE A 118 -6.79 -6.78 13.08
N ALA A 119 -7.43 -7.95 12.98
CA ALA A 119 -8.86 -7.99 12.82
C ALA A 119 -9.48 -7.36 14.08
N PRO A 120 -10.30 -6.31 13.96
CA PRO A 120 -10.98 -5.75 15.12
C PRO A 120 -11.75 -6.91 15.77
N SER A 121 -11.49 -7.13 17.05
CA SER A 121 -12.15 -8.19 17.81
C SER A 121 -13.65 -8.05 17.58
N ARG A 122 -14.25 -9.06 16.94
CA ARG A 122 -15.69 -9.15 16.72
C ARG A 122 -16.34 -9.15 18.10
N ARG A 123 -16.72 -7.98 18.61
CA ARG A 123 -17.83 -7.92 19.56
C ARG A 123 -19.03 -8.41 18.77
N ASP A 124 -19.62 -9.51 19.21
CA ASP A 124 -20.73 -10.22 18.59
C ASP A 124 -21.90 -9.26 18.32
N GLY A 125 -21.98 -8.73 17.10
CA GLY A 125 -23.05 -7.85 16.67
C GLY A 125 -22.78 -7.41 15.24
N ASN A 126 -23.72 -7.70 14.34
CA ASN A 126 -23.62 -7.42 12.90
C ASN A 126 -23.69 -5.92 12.56
N GLU A 127 -23.47 -5.05 13.53
CA GLU A 127 -23.50 -3.60 13.35
C GLU A 127 -22.11 -3.12 12.93
N ALA A 128 -22.02 -2.59 11.70
CA ALA A 128 -20.85 -1.80 11.33
C ALA A 128 -20.70 -0.68 12.35
N ARG A 129 -19.59 -0.75 13.08
CA ARG A 129 -19.17 0.19 14.10
C ARG A 129 -19.15 1.60 13.55
N THR A 130 -19.77 2.52 14.29
CA THR A 130 -19.77 3.97 14.03
C THR A 130 -18.78 4.64 14.97
N GLU A 131 -18.58 5.95 14.78
CA GLU A 131 -17.66 6.86 15.47
C GLU A 131 -17.38 6.59 16.97
N GLY A 132 -18.36 6.09 17.73
CA GLY A 132 -18.18 5.69 19.15
C GLY A 132 -17.19 4.55 19.43
N ASP A 133 -16.75 3.78 18.41
CA ASP A 133 -15.65 2.82 18.59
C ASP A 133 -14.25 3.43 18.42
N LEU A 134 -14.18 4.65 17.86
CA LEU A 134 -12.98 5.48 17.98
C LEU A 134 -12.97 6.18 19.34
N GLU A 135 -14.11 6.63 19.87
CA GLU A 135 -14.20 7.10 21.28
C GLU A 135 -13.83 5.99 22.28
N GLY A 136 -14.06 4.72 21.93
CA GLY A 136 -13.57 3.56 22.68
C GLY A 136 -12.05 3.34 22.63
N LEU A 137 -11.33 4.01 21.73
CA LEU A 137 -9.87 4.16 21.77
C LEU A 137 -9.44 5.28 22.74
N GLU A 138 -10.33 6.20 23.07
CA GLU A 138 -10.04 7.46 23.75
C GLU A 138 -10.31 7.41 25.26
N GLU A 139 -11.41 6.79 25.71
CA GLU A 139 -11.87 6.87 27.10
C GLU A 139 -11.56 5.63 27.96
N GLY A 140 -10.80 4.68 27.43
CA GLY A 140 -10.31 3.56 28.23
C GLY A 140 -9.10 3.95 29.06
N GLU A 141 -9.29 4.24 30.35
CA GLU A 141 -8.26 4.07 31.40
C GLU A 141 -7.78 2.58 31.54
N GLY A 142 -8.03 1.75 30.53
CA GLY A 142 -7.46 0.42 30.36
C GLY A 142 -6.54 0.42 29.14
N GLU A 143 -5.25 0.40 29.40
CA GLU A 143 -4.06 0.41 28.53
C GLU A 143 -4.03 -0.54 27.30
N ASP A 144 -5.12 -1.21 26.90
CA ASP A 144 -5.07 -2.43 26.06
C ASP A 144 -6.14 -2.53 24.95
N ALA A 145 -6.96 -1.51 24.68
CA ALA A 145 -8.22 -1.74 23.97
C ALA A 145 -8.11 -2.28 22.53
N LEU A 146 -6.99 -2.08 21.80
CA LEU A 146 -6.80 -2.73 20.49
C LEU A 146 -5.38 -3.26 20.21
N GLY A 147 -4.37 -2.97 21.05
CA GLY A 147 -2.97 -3.36 20.83
C GLY A 147 -2.31 -2.76 19.57
N ALA A 148 -3.08 -2.14 18.69
CA ALA A 148 -2.61 -1.58 17.43
C ALA A 148 -1.79 -0.30 17.65
N ASP A 149 -0.82 -0.10 16.77
CA ASP A 149 0.03 1.09 16.71
C ASP A 149 -0.55 2.18 15.87
N TYR A 150 -1.27 1.79 14.81
CA TYR A 150 -1.96 2.71 13.93
C TYR A 150 -3.40 2.27 13.69
N ALA A 151 -4.30 3.25 13.65
CA ALA A 151 -5.64 3.07 13.12
C ALA A 151 -5.77 3.80 11.79
N LEU A 152 -6.24 3.09 10.76
CA LEU A 152 -6.57 3.65 9.44
C LEU A 152 -8.08 3.81 9.35
N ALA A 153 -8.56 5.04 9.48
CA ALA A 153 -9.99 5.34 9.40
C ALA A 153 -10.36 5.83 8.00
N ALA A 154 -11.30 5.17 7.33
CA ALA A 154 -11.72 5.52 5.98
C ALA A 154 -13.14 6.09 5.95
N ARG A 155 -13.32 7.27 5.34
CA ARG A 155 -14.61 7.97 5.20
C ARG A 155 -14.90 8.33 3.75
N PHE A 156 -16.10 8.00 3.26
CA PHE A 156 -16.57 8.51 1.98
C PHE A 156 -17.14 9.92 2.14
N ALA A 157 -16.66 10.86 1.33
CA ALA A 157 -17.25 12.19 1.19
C ALA A 157 -18.27 12.24 0.03
N THR A 158 -17.95 11.58 -1.09
CA THR A 158 -18.79 11.55 -2.28
C THR A 158 -18.76 10.16 -2.92
N LEU A 159 -19.92 9.67 -3.33
CA LEU A 159 -20.07 8.49 -4.18
C LEU A 159 -21.18 8.76 -5.19
N GLY A 160 -20.81 9.04 -6.43
CA GLY A 160 -21.74 9.49 -7.46
C GLY A 160 -21.61 8.71 -8.77
N HIS A 161 -22.73 8.57 -9.47
CA HIS A 161 -22.82 8.02 -10.82
C HIS A 161 -23.65 8.97 -11.68
N ASP A 162 -23.17 9.23 -12.89
CA ASP A 162 -23.88 10.00 -13.91
C ASP A 162 -23.76 9.31 -15.28
N SER A 163 -24.68 9.59 -16.19
CA SER A 163 -24.67 9.05 -17.54
C SER A 163 -25.15 10.05 -18.58
N VAL A 164 -24.37 10.19 -19.65
CA VAL A 164 -24.68 11.10 -20.76
C VAL A 164 -24.76 10.32 -22.06
N TRP A 165 -25.91 10.42 -22.75
CA TRP A 165 -26.08 9.89 -24.10
C TRP A 165 -25.66 10.92 -25.15
N ALA A 166 -24.82 10.50 -26.08
CA ALA A 166 -24.47 11.27 -27.26
C ALA A 166 -25.03 10.61 -28.53
N LYS A 167 -25.83 11.38 -29.29
CA LYS A 167 -26.36 10.96 -30.59
C LYS A 167 -25.21 10.62 -31.55
N PRO A 168 -25.32 9.56 -32.38
CA PRO A 168 -24.30 9.25 -33.38
C PRO A 168 -24.07 10.44 -34.32
N SER A 169 -22.80 10.71 -34.64
CA SER A 169 -22.45 11.78 -35.57
C SER A 169 -22.90 11.42 -36.99
N ARG A 170 -23.56 12.38 -37.66
CA ARG A 170 -23.97 12.27 -39.06
C ARG A 170 -22.89 12.88 -39.95
N PHE A 171 -22.38 12.09 -40.89
CA PHE A 171 -21.53 12.63 -41.96
C PHE A 171 -22.38 13.29 -43.06
N PRO A 172 -21.83 14.29 -43.81
CA PRO A 172 -22.60 15.02 -44.83
C PRO A 172 -23.26 14.17 -45.91
N TRP A 173 -22.70 12.99 -46.22
CA TRP A 173 -23.20 12.06 -47.23
C TRP A 173 -24.16 10.99 -46.68
N GLN A 174 -24.48 11.00 -45.39
CA GLN A 174 -25.38 10.02 -44.76
C GLN A 174 -26.80 10.58 -44.61
N SER A 175 -27.80 9.74 -44.95
CA SER A 175 -29.21 10.06 -44.74
C SER A 175 -29.56 10.08 -43.25
N VAL A 176 -30.72 10.64 -42.89
CA VAL A 176 -31.18 10.67 -41.49
C VAL A 176 -31.57 9.26 -41.05
N GLU A 177 -32.14 8.48 -41.96
CA GLU A 177 -32.54 7.08 -41.79
C GLU A 177 -31.32 6.21 -41.47
N ASP A 178 -30.22 6.37 -42.22
CA ASP A 178 -28.96 5.63 -41.98
C ASP A 178 -28.35 5.91 -40.61
N VAL A 179 -28.58 7.10 -40.05
CA VAL A 179 -28.06 7.48 -38.73
C VAL A 179 -29.00 7.07 -37.61
N SER A 180 -30.31 7.02 -37.86
CA SER A 180 -31.32 6.62 -36.87
C SER A 180 -31.17 5.19 -36.37
N GLN A 181 -30.58 4.31 -37.19
CA GLN A 181 -30.32 2.91 -36.84
C GLN A 181 -28.95 2.68 -36.18
N LYS A 182 -28.12 3.73 -36.04
CA LYS A 182 -26.81 3.61 -35.41
C LYS A 182 -26.93 3.81 -33.90
N PRO A 183 -26.26 2.99 -33.08
CA PRO A 183 -26.22 3.24 -31.66
C PRO A 183 -25.50 4.56 -31.37
N GLY A 184 -26.05 5.32 -30.42
CA GLY A 184 -25.35 6.42 -29.78
C GLY A 184 -24.24 5.93 -28.86
N ILE A 185 -23.58 6.88 -28.20
CA ILE A 185 -22.52 6.60 -27.22
C ILE A 185 -23.03 7.03 -25.86
N CYS A 186 -23.27 6.07 -24.98
CA CYS A 186 -23.49 6.32 -23.56
C CYS A 186 -22.14 6.45 -22.86
N THR A 187 -21.90 7.57 -22.19
CA THR A 187 -20.75 7.76 -21.31
C THR A 187 -21.23 7.73 -19.87
N HIS A 188 -20.89 6.67 -19.15
CA HIS A 188 -21.11 6.57 -17.71
C HIS A 188 -19.89 7.11 -16.99
N SER A 189 -20.11 8.00 -16.03
CA SER A 189 -19.07 8.59 -15.20
C SER A 189 -19.35 8.23 -13.75
N VAL A 190 -18.31 7.80 -13.04
CA VAL A 190 -18.34 7.58 -11.60
C VAL A 190 -17.40 8.57 -10.95
N GLN A 191 -17.83 9.16 -9.84
CA GLN A 191 -17.01 10.03 -9.01
C GLN A 191 -16.94 9.48 -7.60
N VAL A 192 -15.73 9.42 -7.05
CA VAL A 192 -15.45 8.96 -5.70
C VAL A 192 -14.57 9.98 -4.99
N SER A 193 -14.98 10.36 -3.79
CA SER A 193 -14.18 11.14 -2.85
C SER A 193 -14.06 10.35 -1.55
N LEU A 194 -12.83 9.98 -1.18
CA LEU A 194 -12.50 9.14 -0.03
C LEU A 194 -11.44 9.84 0.82
N GLU A 195 -11.64 9.89 2.12
CA GLU A 195 -10.63 10.35 3.08
C GLU A 195 -10.12 9.16 3.88
N VAL A 196 -8.80 9.03 3.96
CA VAL A 196 -8.13 8.03 4.82
C VAL A 196 -7.32 8.78 5.86
N GLN A 197 -7.74 8.67 7.11
CA GLN A 197 -7.08 9.27 8.26
C GLN A 197 -6.21 8.23 8.94
N VAL A 198 -5.01 8.63 9.36
CA VAL A 198 -4.10 7.79 10.13
C VAL A 198 -3.99 8.35 11.54
N PHE A 199 -4.22 7.50 12.53
CA PHE A 199 -4.05 7.81 13.96
C PHE A 199 -2.93 6.96 14.51
N GLU A 200 -2.01 7.56 15.27
CA GLU A 200 -0.98 6.84 16.04
C GLU A 200 -1.50 6.58 17.46
N ALA A 201 -1.39 5.34 17.92
CA ALA A 201 -1.82 4.98 19.27
C ALA A 201 -1.10 5.83 20.33
N GLY A 202 -1.88 6.39 21.26
CA GLY A 202 -1.38 7.23 22.34
C GLY A 202 -1.12 8.70 21.98
N GLN A 203 -1.45 9.17 20.77
CA GLN A 203 -1.37 10.59 20.40
C GLN A 203 -2.72 11.34 20.43
N GLY A 204 -3.77 10.76 21.01
CA GLY A 204 -5.10 11.35 21.13
C GLY A 204 -5.92 11.31 19.83
N ASP A 205 -6.96 12.13 19.75
CA ASP A 205 -8.04 12.08 18.75
C ASP A 205 -7.66 12.75 17.41
N HIS A 206 -6.41 13.14 17.27
CA HIS A 206 -5.93 13.87 16.10
C HIS A 206 -5.27 12.92 15.11
N ALA A 207 -5.79 12.92 13.88
CA ALA A 207 -5.16 12.21 12.79
C ALA A 207 -3.77 12.80 12.55
N ILE A 208 -2.73 11.97 12.66
CA ILE A 208 -1.35 12.38 12.36
C ILE A 208 -1.18 12.72 10.88
N ARG A 209 -2.01 12.14 10.01
CA ARG A 209 -2.11 12.44 8.58
C ARG A 209 -3.51 12.21 8.05
N THR A 210 -3.93 13.04 7.10
CA THR A 210 -5.15 12.81 6.33
C THR A 210 -4.84 12.76 4.83
N TYR A 211 -5.26 11.69 4.18
CA TYR A 211 -5.16 11.52 2.74
C TYR A 211 -6.55 11.70 2.10
N ALA A 212 -6.75 12.79 1.39
CA ALA A 212 -7.95 13.03 0.59
C ALA A 212 -7.73 12.51 -0.84
N LEU A 213 -8.62 11.62 -1.28
CA LEU A 213 -8.56 10.93 -2.57
C LEU A 213 -9.80 11.30 -3.39
N ASP A 214 -9.61 12.08 -4.44
CA ASP A 214 -10.67 12.49 -5.37
C ASP A 214 -10.39 11.91 -6.76
N HIS A 215 -11.26 11.01 -7.23
CA HIS A 215 -11.08 10.38 -8.54
C HIS A 215 -12.38 10.21 -9.30
N SER A 216 -12.27 10.15 -10.62
CA SER A 216 -13.39 9.81 -11.50
C SER A 216 -12.99 8.78 -12.54
N GLY A 217 -13.89 7.84 -12.81
CA GLY A 217 -13.76 6.85 -13.88
C GLY A 217 -14.85 7.05 -14.93
N GLN A 218 -14.56 6.65 -16.16
CA GLN A 218 -15.54 6.69 -17.24
C GLN A 218 -15.56 5.39 -18.03
N GLN A 219 -16.76 4.98 -18.43
CA GLN A 219 -16.96 3.88 -19.37
C GLN A 219 -17.89 4.32 -20.50
N LYS A 220 -17.51 3.97 -21.73
CA LYS A 220 -18.30 4.27 -22.93
C LYS A 220 -18.88 3.01 -23.51
N ASN A 221 -20.20 2.97 -23.66
CA ASN A 221 -20.94 1.87 -24.26
C ASN A 221 -21.69 2.39 -25.50
N LYS A 222 -21.87 1.53 -26.51
CA LYS A 222 -22.71 1.84 -27.66
C LYS A 222 -24.11 1.32 -27.38
N ASP A 223 -25.10 2.21 -27.40
CA ASP A 223 -26.49 1.86 -27.09
C ASP A 223 -27.46 2.54 -28.07
N LEU A 224 -28.54 1.83 -28.41
CA LEU A 224 -29.65 2.35 -29.20
C LEU A 224 -30.62 3.17 -28.34
N ASP A 225 -30.67 2.92 -27.03
CA ASP A 225 -31.57 3.62 -26.10
C ASP A 225 -30.95 4.95 -25.59
N PRO A 226 -31.60 6.11 -25.81
CA PRO A 226 -31.18 7.37 -25.21
C PRO A 226 -31.24 7.41 -23.68
N ALA A 227 -31.94 6.48 -23.03
CA ALA A 227 -32.01 6.39 -21.58
C ALA A 227 -30.67 6.04 -20.91
N CYS A 228 -29.71 5.50 -21.68
CA CYS A 228 -28.40 5.07 -21.17
C CYS A 228 -28.48 4.24 -19.88
N ALA A 229 -29.28 3.17 -19.91
CA ALA A 229 -29.31 2.24 -18.80
C ALA A 229 -27.99 1.43 -18.76
N ILE A 230 -27.38 1.34 -17.58
CA ILE A 230 -26.23 0.46 -17.34
C ILE A 230 -26.67 -0.71 -16.46
N ALA A 231 -26.21 -1.91 -16.81
CA ALA A 231 -26.43 -3.07 -15.94
C ALA A 231 -25.74 -2.85 -14.58
N PRO A 232 -26.39 -3.17 -13.44
CA PRO A 232 -25.82 -2.93 -12.11
C PRO A 232 -24.41 -3.53 -11.93
N VAL A 233 -24.17 -4.72 -12.46
CA VAL A 233 -22.85 -5.38 -12.40
C VAL A 233 -21.76 -4.56 -13.11
N THR A 234 -22.08 -3.96 -14.26
CA THR A 234 -21.12 -3.12 -15.00
C THR A 234 -20.83 -1.83 -14.23
N LEU A 235 -21.84 -1.24 -13.59
CA LEU A 235 -21.67 -0.07 -12.75
C LEU A 235 -20.82 -0.37 -11.52
N GLU A 236 -21.05 -1.51 -10.86
CA GLU A 236 -20.23 -1.98 -9.73
C GLU A 236 -18.75 -2.12 -10.14
N VAL A 237 -18.47 -2.77 -11.27
CA VAL A 237 -17.10 -2.89 -11.79
C VAL A 237 -16.47 -1.52 -12.10
N LEU A 238 -17.25 -0.55 -12.59
CA LEU A 238 -16.76 0.81 -12.81
C LEU A 238 -16.37 1.48 -11.48
N PHE A 239 -17.22 1.38 -10.45
CA PHE A 239 -16.88 1.84 -9.09
C PHE A 239 -15.64 1.15 -8.52
N GLU A 240 -15.57 -0.17 -8.64
CA GLU A 240 -14.44 -0.96 -8.13
C GLU A 240 -13.12 -0.50 -8.76
N ASN A 241 -13.10 -0.34 -10.09
CA ASN A 241 -11.92 0.14 -10.81
C ASN A 241 -11.54 1.58 -10.42
N THR A 242 -12.52 2.47 -10.27
CA THR A 242 -12.26 3.85 -9.84
C THR A 242 -11.69 3.89 -8.43
N LEU A 243 -12.24 3.11 -7.49
CA LEU A 243 -11.73 3.00 -6.13
C LEU A 243 -10.32 2.42 -6.08
N ASP A 244 -10.05 1.35 -6.82
CA ASP A 244 -8.72 0.73 -6.87
C ASP A 244 -7.67 1.69 -7.44
N GLN A 245 -8.03 2.49 -8.46
CA GLN A 245 -7.16 3.53 -8.98
C GLN A 245 -6.90 4.62 -7.94
N ALA A 246 -7.92 5.11 -7.25
CA ALA A 246 -7.75 6.10 -6.19
C ALA A 246 -6.84 5.58 -5.06
N LEU A 247 -7.11 4.37 -4.57
CA LEU A 247 -6.35 3.72 -3.51
C LEU A 247 -4.93 3.28 -3.94
N SER A 248 -4.65 3.17 -5.23
CA SER A 248 -3.27 2.97 -5.70
C SER A 248 -2.37 4.17 -5.42
N CYS A 249 -2.93 5.38 -5.30
CA CYS A 249 -2.15 6.59 -5.04
C CYS A 249 -1.69 6.73 -3.60
N ILE A 250 -2.39 6.13 -2.64
CA ILE A 250 -2.00 6.13 -1.22
C ILE A 250 -0.95 5.03 -0.90
N GLU A 251 -0.74 4.05 -1.78
CA GLU A 251 0.18 2.92 -1.57
C GLU A 251 1.61 3.35 -1.22
N GLY A 252 2.15 4.37 -1.91
CA GLY A 252 3.45 4.95 -1.61
C GLY A 252 3.52 5.59 -0.21
N PRO A 253 2.78 6.69 0.04
CA PRO A 253 2.89 7.42 1.31
C PRO A 253 2.49 6.58 2.52
N LEU A 254 1.40 5.80 2.43
CA LEU A 254 0.98 4.93 3.53
C LEU A 254 1.96 3.76 3.71
N GLY A 255 2.44 3.17 2.61
CA GLY A 255 3.44 2.11 2.67
C GLY A 255 4.71 2.58 3.38
N ALA A 256 5.24 3.74 3.01
CA ALA A 256 6.43 4.32 3.65
C ALA A 256 6.26 4.58 5.15
N MET A 257 5.05 4.96 5.59
CA MET A 257 4.74 5.12 7.01
C MET A 257 4.75 3.79 7.77
N LEU A 258 4.15 2.77 7.16
CA LEU A 258 3.93 1.45 7.77
C LEU A 258 5.12 0.49 7.62
N LEU A 259 6.20 0.91 6.94
CA LEU A 259 7.43 0.13 6.82
C LEU A 259 7.99 -0.23 8.21
N PRO A 260 8.59 -1.42 8.36
CA PRO A 260 9.16 -1.83 9.63
C PRO A 260 10.26 -0.86 10.06
N ARG A 261 10.26 -0.56 11.36
CA ARG A 261 11.21 0.33 12.01
C ARG A 261 12.16 -0.50 12.86
N GLY A 262 13.46 -0.22 12.76
CA GLY A 262 14.45 -0.79 13.68
C GLY A 262 15.45 0.24 14.15
N HIS A 263 16.50 -0.24 14.82
CA HIS A 263 17.46 0.60 15.52
C HIS A 263 18.89 0.11 15.29
N VAL A 264 19.84 1.05 15.27
CA VAL A 264 21.26 0.75 15.31
C VAL A 264 21.65 0.27 16.70
N VAL A 265 22.35 -0.85 16.79
CA VAL A 265 22.73 -1.49 18.07
C VAL A 265 24.20 -1.92 18.14
N GLY A 266 24.98 -1.64 17.09
CA GLY A 266 26.40 -1.95 17.09
C GLY A 266 27.12 -1.38 15.87
N HIS A 267 28.43 -1.20 16.01
CA HIS A 267 29.29 -0.66 14.97
C HIS A 267 30.60 -1.46 14.93
N ARG A 268 31.03 -1.82 13.72
CA ARG A 268 32.36 -2.32 13.49
C ARG A 268 33.04 -1.61 12.32
N ARG A 269 34.36 -1.53 12.35
CA ARG A 269 35.21 -0.93 11.32
C ARG A 269 36.20 -1.96 10.78
N ALA A 270 36.36 -2.02 9.47
CA ALA A 270 37.38 -2.88 8.87
C ALA A 270 38.79 -2.41 9.28
N LEU A 271 39.69 -3.34 9.59
CA LEU A 271 41.06 -3.01 10.03
C LEU A 271 41.88 -2.32 8.93
N GLU A 272 41.65 -2.68 7.67
CA GLU A 272 42.47 -2.27 6.52
C GLU A 272 41.74 -1.35 5.53
N ALA A 273 40.51 -0.93 5.86
CA ALA A 273 39.70 -0.09 4.98
C ALA A 273 38.81 0.88 5.77
N GLU A 274 38.48 2.03 5.20
CA GLU A 274 37.52 2.99 5.77
C GLU A 274 36.04 2.51 5.68
N ARG A 275 35.82 1.19 5.67
CA ARG A 275 34.49 0.59 5.61
C ARG A 275 33.94 0.39 7.00
N HIS A 276 32.75 0.92 7.22
CA HIS A 276 32.02 0.80 8.48
C HIS A 276 30.78 -0.05 8.25
N ILE A 277 30.49 -0.93 9.21
CA ILE A 277 29.26 -1.73 9.22
C ILE A 277 28.52 -1.48 10.53
N TYR A 278 27.21 -1.37 10.44
CA TYR A 278 26.33 -1.09 11.57
C TYR A 278 25.33 -2.22 11.72
N ARG A 279 25.26 -2.79 12.93
CA ARG A 279 24.27 -3.82 13.25
C ARG A 279 22.95 -3.14 13.54
N VAL A 280 21.87 -3.66 12.96
CA VAL A 280 20.52 -3.15 13.19
C VAL A 280 19.55 -4.24 13.60
N THR A 281 18.44 -3.85 14.22
CA THR A 281 17.37 -4.77 14.66
C THR A 281 16.39 -5.16 13.55
N LEU A 282 16.62 -4.72 12.30
CA LEU A 282 15.88 -5.20 11.13
C LEU A 282 16.61 -6.40 10.52
N GLY A 283 15.88 -7.38 9.98
CA GLY A 283 16.42 -8.66 9.51
C GLY A 283 15.43 -9.36 8.60
N ALA A 284 15.70 -10.62 8.22
CA ALA A 284 14.90 -11.33 7.21
C ALA A 284 13.42 -11.50 7.61
N ALA A 285 13.10 -11.64 8.90
CA ALA A 285 11.71 -11.72 9.38
C ALA A 285 10.95 -10.39 9.18
N HIS A 286 11.65 -9.30 8.90
CA HIS A 286 11.10 -7.97 8.62
C HIS A 286 11.10 -7.66 7.11
N GLY A 287 11.35 -8.65 6.26
CA GLY A 287 11.42 -8.47 4.81
C GLY A 287 12.70 -7.78 4.32
N ILE A 288 13.75 -7.70 5.15
CA ILE A 288 15.05 -7.18 4.74
C ILE A 288 15.82 -8.23 3.96
N GLU A 289 16.30 -7.85 2.78
CA GLU A 289 17.14 -8.69 1.94
C GLU A 289 18.53 -8.08 1.71
N PHE A 290 19.49 -8.92 1.30
CA PHE A 290 20.81 -8.46 0.90
C PHE A 290 20.72 -7.45 -0.25
N GLY A 291 21.43 -6.33 -0.13
CA GLY A 291 21.45 -5.29 -1.15
C GLY A 291 20.29 -4.30 -1.07
N ASP A 292 19.38 -4.45 -0.10
CA ASP A 292 18.37 -3.42 0.13
C ASP A 292 19.00 -2.11 0.62
N GLU A 293 18.44 -1.01 0.14
CA GLU A 293 18.81 0.33 0.60
C GLU A 293 18.04 0.67 1.86
N VAL A 294 18.74 1.28 2.82
CA VAL A 294 18.18 1.70 4.09
C VAL A 294 18.63 3.11 4.42
N GLU A 295 17.78 3.82 5.15
CA GLU A 295 18.07 5.12 5.71
C GLU A 295 18.24 5.00 7.22
N ILE A 296 19.35 5.54 7.74
CA ILE A 296 19.52 5.77 9.16
C ILE A 296 19.04 7.19 9.43
N ARG A 297 18.14 7.33 10.40
CA ARG A 297 17.45 8.56 10.76
C ARG A 297 17.67 8.86 12.23
N ARG A 298 17.79 10.14 12.56
CA ARG A 298 17.79 10.60 13.95
C ARG A 298 16.38 11.02 14.32
N GLU A 299 15.89 10.48 15.44
CA GLU A 299 14.64 10.94 16.06
C GLU A 299 14.95 12.02 17.10
N GLN A 300 14.22 13.12 17.04
CA GLN A 300 14.17 14.11 18.11
C GLN A 300 12.77 14.12 18.70
N ARG A 301 12.71 14.03 20.03
CA ARG A 301 11.48 14.22 20.79
C ARG A 301 11.50 15.63 21.36
N ALA A 302 10.47 16.40 21.03
CA ALA A 302 10.23 17.73 21.55
C ALA A 302 8.84 17.79 22.18
N THR A 303 8.56 18.88 22.87
CA THR A 303 7.20 19.23 23.29
C THR A 303 6.77 20.44 22.48
N SER A 304 5.60 20.38 21.85
CA SER A 304 5.01 21.51 21.14
C SER A 304 4.73 22.67 22.11
N PRO A 305 4.48 23.89 21.60
CA PRO A 305 4.01 24.99 22.43
C PRO A 305 2.69 24.69 23.18
N SER A 306 1.87 23.76 22.68
CA SER A 306 0.62 23.30 23.32
C SER A 306 0.85 22.26 24.43
N GLY A 307 2.08 21.76 24.61
CA GLY A 307 2.38 20.73 25.59
C GLY A 307 2.32 19.30 25.03
N GLU A 308 2.02 19.13 23.75
CA GLU A 308 1.93 17.81 23.11
C GLU A 308 3.31 17.25 22.76
N PRO A 309 3.54 15.94 22.92
CA PRO A 309 4.77 15.31 22.48
C PRO A 309 4.86 15.36 20.95
N MET A 310 5.95 15.93 20.43
CA MET A 310 6.24 16.00 19.00
C MET A 310 7.46 15.14 18.68
N ARG A 311 7.36 14.28 17.67
CA ARG A 311 8.47 13.46 17.15
C ARG A 311 8.85 13.94 15.76
N SER A 312 10.14 14.20 15.54
CA SER A 312 10.67 14.50 14.20
C SER A 312 11.80 13.52 13.85
N GLU A 313 11.80 13.03 12.61
CA GLU A 313 12.82 12.13 12.08
C GLU A 313 13.46 12.71 10.82
N TRP A 314 14.78 12.87 10.79
CA TRP A 314 15.52 13.25 9.58
C TRP A 314 16.61 12.23 9.24
N VAL A 315 16.93 12.10 7.96
CA VAL A 315 17.97 11.19 7.46
C VAL A 315 19.33 11.72 7.87
N ILE A 316 20.19 10.87 8.44
CA ILE A 316 21.58 11.19 8.76
C ILE A 316 22.58 10.41 7.92
N ALA A 317 22.19 9.22 7.43
CA ALA A 317 23.03 8.40 6.59
C ALA A 317 22.19 7.47 5.72
N ARG A 318 22.78 7.01 4.62
CA ARG A 318 22.22 5.98 3.76
C ARG A 318 23.21 4.84 3.64
N GLY A 319 22.69 3.62 3.70
CA GLY A 319 23.49 2.41 3.63
C GLY A 319 22.83 1.34 2.78
N VAL A 320 23.55 0.23 2.64
CA VAL A 320 23.08 -0.96 1.94
C VAL A 320 23.24 -2.16 2.86
N VAL A 321 22.23 -3.01 2.92
CA VAL A 321 22.24 -4.23 3.72
C VAL A 321 23.28 -5.20 3.17
N SER A 322 24.18 -5.68 4.03
CA SER A 322 25.22 -6.65 3.66
C SER A 322 24.65 -8.07 3.58
N ASP A 323 25.49 -9.03 3.18
CA ASP A 323 25.13 -10.45 3.09
C ASP A 323 24.96 -11.12 4.47
N GLN A 324 25.25 -10.41 5.57
CA GLN A 324 25.04 -10.87 6.94
C GLN A 324 23.64 -10.48 7.41
N VAL A 325 22.62 -11.19 6.91
CA VAL A 325 21.22 -11.01 7.29
C VAL A 325 20.76 -12.17 8.18
N GLU A 326 20.53 -11.89 9.45
CA GLU A 326 19.91 -12.81 10.40
C GLU A 326 18.38 -12.66 10.36
N SER A 327 17.66 -13.55 11.05
CA SER A 327 16.19 -13.46 11.16
C SER A 327 15.72 -12.12 11.76
N LYS A 328 16.41 -11.60 12.79
CA LYS A 328 15.98 -10.40 13.55
C LYS A 328 17.03 -9.28 13.59
N ALA A 329 18.09 -9.42 12.82
CA ALA A 329 19.15 -8.44 12.77
C ALA A 329 19.84 -8.51 11.41
N SER A 330 20.50 -7.44 11.02
CA SER A 330 21.32 -7.41 9.82
C SER A 330 22.46 -6.42 10.02
N TRP A 331 23.43 -6.49 9.12
CA TRP A 331 24.50 -5.50 9.06
C TRP A 331 24.30 -4.60 7.86
N ILE A 332 24.48 -3.31 8.05
CA ILE A 332 24.39 -2.29 7.01
C ILE A 332 25.79 -1.76 6.75
N ALA A 333 26.24 -1.88 5.51
CA ALA A 333 27.46 -1.24 5.05
C ALA A 333 27.15 0.21 4.65
N LEU A 334 27.90 1.15 5.20
CA LEU A 334 27.85 2.55 4.81
C LEU A 334 29.21 3.22 4.93
N ASP A 335 29.38 4.28 4.16
CA ASP A 335 30.57 5.14 4.20
C ASP A 335 30.32 6.26 5.23
N PRO A 336 31.05 6.28 6.37
CA PRO A 336 30.82 7.26 7.42
C PRO A 336 31.12 8.68 6.95
N ALA A 337 31.97 8.87 5.93
CA ALA A 337 32.26 10.19 5.37
C ALA A 337 31.07 10.78 4.61
N LYS A 338 30.07 9.95 4.26
CA LYS A 338 28.81 10.38 3.63
C LYS A 338 27.69 10.60 4.64
N ALA A 339 27.92 10.36 5.92
CA ALA A 339 26.94 10.64 6.96
C ALA A 339 26.93 12.14 7.27
N GLU A 340 25.74 12.71 7.41
CA GLU A 340 25.54 14.12 7.79
C GLU A 340 25.90 14.36 9.27
N SER A 341 25.88 13.31 10.08
CA SER A 341 26.28 13.34 11.49
C SER A 341 26.75 11.96 11.97
N THR A 342 27.43 11.93 13.12
CA THR A 342 27.84 10.69 13.79
C THR A 342 26.63 9.80 14.07
N ILE A 343 26.71 8.52 13.69
CA ILE A 343 25.66 7.52 13.99
C ILE A 343 25.80 7.04 15.44
N LEU A 344 24.69 6.98 16.15
CA LEU A 344 24.58 6.64 17.56
C LEU A 344 23.85 5.31 17.76
N ASP A 345 24.14 4.63 18.87
CA ASP A 345 23.37 3.49 19.35
C ASP A 345 21.94 3.96 19.67
N GLY A 346 20.96 3.33 19.05
CA GLY A 346 19.54 3.67 19.12
C GLY A 346 19.00 4.53 17.97
N ASP A 347 19.84 5.06 17.07
CA ASP A 347 19.36 5.76 15.86
C ASP A 347 18.39 4.85 15.07
N VAL A 348 17.39 5.46 14.45
CA VAL A 348 16.29 4.76 13.76
C VAL A 348 16.75 4.30 12.39
N VAL A 349 16.32 3.11 11.97
CA VAL A 349 16.64 2.53 10.66
C VAL A 349 15.34 2.20 9.95
N ARG A 350 15.19 2.66 8.71
CA ARG A 350 14.04 2.35 7.85
C ARG A 350 14.50 1.81 6.50
N PRO A 351 13.82 0.78 5.94
CA PRO A 351 13.99 0.41 4.54
C PRO A 351 13.64 1.59 3.64
N ARG A 352 14.41 1.76 2.56
CA ARG A 352 14.06 2.73 1.53
C ARG A 352 13.12 2.06 0.55
N GLN A 353 11.92 2.60 0.40
CA GLN A 353 10.98 2.10 -0.59
C GLN A 353 11.54 2.37 -1.99
N LYS A 354 11.85 1.32 -2.74
CA LYS A 354 12.19 1.44 -4.16
C LYS A 354 10.93 1.92 -4.88
N SER A 355 10.85 3.19 -5.23
CA SER A 355 9.76 3.70 -6.07
C SER A 355 9.76 2.90 -7.37
N GLY A 356 8.75 2.05 -7.55
CA GLY A 356 8.66 1.21 -8.74
C GLY A 356 8.65 2.09 -9.99
N LEU A 357 9.68 1.98 -10.82
CA LEU A 357 9.77 2.67 -12.11
C LEU A 357 8.62 2.29 -13.05
N LEU A 358 7.95 1.16 -12.80
CA LEU A 358 6.82 0.67 -13.60
C LEU A 358 5.47 1.14 -13.06
N THR A 359 5.34 1.42 -11.75
CA THR A 359 4.10 1.96 -11.17
C THR A 359 3.83 3.38 -11.66
N SER A 360 4.87 4.16 -12.00
CA SER A 360 4.71 5.51 -12.54
C SER A 360 4.30 5.58 -14.02
N LEU A 361 4.48 4.51 -14.80
CA LEU A 361 4.25 4.54 -16.25
C LEU A 361 2.83 4.15 -16.68
N SER A 362 2.08 3.45 -15.82
CA SER A 362 0.75 2.94 -16.16
C SER A 362 -0.33 3.27 -15.12
N GLY A 363 0.06 3.88 -13.99
CA GLY A 363 -0.86 4.28 -12.94
C GLY A 363 -1.59 5.59 -13.23
N PRO A 364 -2.65 5.89 -12.46
CA PRO A 364 -3.32 7.17 -12.55
C PRO A 364 -2.40 8.31 -12.09
N ASN A 365 -2.68 9.53 -12.53
CA ASN A 365 -1.88 10.70 -12.13
C ASN A 365 -2.19 11.10 -10.68
N CYS A 366 -1.46 10.52 -9.74
CA CYS A 366 -1.71 10.69 -8.31
C CYS A 366 -1.58 12.14 -7.82
N SER A 367 -0.84 13.01 -8.50
CA SER A 367 -0.77 14.44 -8.15
C SER A 367 -2.10 15.19 -8.31
N ARG A 368 -3.07 14.60 -9.03
CA ARG A 368 -4.43 15.14 -9.20
C ARG A 368 -5.48 14.42 -8.36
N ILE A 369 -5.13 13.26 -7.80
CA ILE A 369 -6.07 12.39 -7.09
C ILE A 369 -5.84 12.49 -5.59
N LEU A 370 -4.58 12.51 -5.17
CA LEU A 370 -4.19 12.50 -3.77
C LEU A 370 -3.77 13.89 -3.31
N GLU A 371 -4.42 14.36 -2.26
CA GLU A 371 -4.00 15.50 -1.46
C GLU A 371 -3.68 15.00 -0.04
N GLU A 372 -2.49 15.32 0.46
CA GLU A 372 -2.10 15.06 1.84
C GLU A 372 -2.30 16.34 2.66
N ARG A 373 -3.08 16.24 3.74
CA ARG A 373 -3.45 17.34 4.63
C ARG A 373 -2.90 17.14 6.04
#